data_AF-A0A350P589-F1
#
_entry.id   AF-A0A350P589-F1
#
_cell.length_a   1.000
_cell.length_b   1.000
_cell.length_c   1.000
_cell.angle_alpha   90.00
_cell.angle_beta   90.00
_cell.angle_gamma   90.00
#
_symmetry.space_group_name_H-M   'P 1'
#
loop_
_entity.id
_entity.type
_entity.pdbx_description
1 polymer ?
#
loop_
_entity_poly.entity_id
_entity_poly.type
_entity_poly.pdbx_seq_one_letter_code
_entity_poly.pdbx_strand_id
1 'polypeptide(L)'
;ENAPEEYDFANKEVEYQSLLLDGEADKAAALRQEIRKAEREQIAYEMRQEMTQTVTQNQQATALQTAASELEASFPVFDQNAAEYNAEYTQEVIDLRDAFITQGHGPVEALGKAANFVIKSNDLVGTVGEEGSTLASKKAPTSQDEVAKKRAEVSKKLKAAEAQPPELPGESSADRGEKALDISTMSEEEFKALPPDTLKRLRGDII
;
A
#
# COMPACT_ATOMS: atom_id res chain seq x y z
N GLU A 1 11.10 7.32 -9.70
CA GLU A 1 11.47 7.11 -11.11
C GLU A 1 11.72 8.46 -11.75
N ASN A 2 12.79 8.58 -12.52
CA ASN A 2 13.09 9.81 -13.24
C ASN A 2 12.17 9.93 -14.47
N ALA A 3 11.89 11.16 -14.90
CA ALA A 3 11.19 11.38 -16.17
C ALA A 3 11.96 10.70 -17.30
N PRO A 4 11.27 10.06 -18.27
CA PRO A 4 11.92 9.58 -19.48
C PRO A 4 12.65 10.75 -20.18
N GLU A 5 13.81 10.48 -20.78
CA GLU A 5 14.51 11.50 -21.58
C GLU A 5 13.57 12.04 -22.66
N GLU A 6 13.62 13.36 -22.90
CA GLU A 6 12.77 14.04 -23.88
C GLU A 6 13.05 13.46 -25.27
N TYR A 7 12.17 12.57 -25.71
CA TYR A 7 12.31 11.90 -27.00
C TYR A 7 11.75 12.81 -28.10
N ASP A 8 12.59 13.15 -29.07
CA ASP A 8 12.20 14.01 -30.18
C ASP A 8 11.44 13.20 -31.26
N PHE A 9 10.16 12.96 -30.98
CA PHE A 9 9.27 12.22 -31.87
C PHE A 9 9.20 12.83 -33.27
N ALA A 10 9.18 14.17 -33.36
CA ALA A 10 9.04 14.86 -34.64
C ALA A 10 10.24 14.58 -35.57
N ASN A 11 11.46 14.72 -35.06
CA ASN A 11 12.66 14.42 -35.86
C ASN A 11 12.78 12.93 -36.17
N LYS A 12 12.39 12.05 -35.23
CA LYS A 12 12.44 10.59 -35.43
C LYS A 12 11.40 10.10 -36.44
N GLU A 13 10.23 10.72 -36.51
CA GLU A 13 9.25 10.43 -37.56
C GLU A 13 9.70 10.89 -38.95
N VAL A 14 10.39 12.03 -39.04
CA VAL A 14 10.99 12.49 -40.30
C VAL A 14 12.09 11.51 -40.76
N GLU A 15 12.95 11.05 -39.85
CA GLU A 15 13.97 10.02 -40.11
C GLU A 15 13.34 8.69 -40.55
N TYR A 16 12.22 8.29 -39.95
CA TYR A 16 11.45 7.12 -40.39
C TYR A 16 10.92 7.28 -41.82
N GLN A 17 10.39 8.45 -42.17
CA GLN A 17 9.90 8.74 -43.52
C GLN A 17 11.04 8.72 -44.54
N SER A 18 12.22 9.27 -44.22
CA SER A 18 13.37 9.21 -45.13
C SER A 18 13.85 7.77 -45.34
N LEU A 19 13.96 6.97 -44.27
CA LEU A 19 14.38 5.56 -44.40
C LEU A 19 13.42 4.73 -45.26
N LEU A 20 12.12 5.03 -45.22
CA LEU A 20 11.14 4.42 -46.12
C LEU A 20 11.34 4.83 -47.59
N LEU A 21 11.59 6.11 -47.84
CA LEU A 21 11.83 6.65 -49.18
C LEU A 21 13.14 6.13 -49.79
N ASP A 22 14.16 5.94 -48.95
CA ASP A 22 15.47 5.42 -49.33
C ASP A 22 15.46 3.88 -49.52
N GLY A 23 14.33 3.22 -49.26
CA GLY A 23 14.17 1.77 -49.41
C GLY A 23 14.79 0.95 -48.27
N GLU A 24 15.22 1.60 -47.18
CA GLU A 24 15.84 0.96 -46.02
C GLU A 24 14.78 0.41 -45.04
N ALA A 25 13.94 -0.52 -45.52
CA ALA A 25 12.79 -1.04 -44.79
C ALA A 25 13.14 -1.62 -43.40
N ASP A 26 14.28 -2.30 -43.26
CA ASP A 26 14.71 -2.88 -41.99
C ASP A 26 15.06 -1.82 -40.94
N LYS A 27 15.73 -0.73 -41.35
CA LYS A 27 16.05 0.39 -40.45
C LYS A 27 14.79 1.18 -40.10
N ALA A 28 13.90 1.40 -41.07
CA ALA A 28 12.60 2.02 -40.81
C ALA A 28 11.77 1.19 -39.80
N ALA A 29 11.77 -0.14 -39.93
CA ALA A 29 11.07 -1.01 -38.99
C ALA A 29 11.65 -0.93 -37.57
N ALA A 30 12.98 -0.93 -37.44
CA ALA A 30 13.66 -0.75 -36.15
C ALA A 30 13.33 0.61 -35.51
N LEU A 31 13.44 1.69 -36.28
CA LEU A 31 13.14 3.04 -35.82
C LEU A 31 11.67 3.20 -35.38
N ARG A 32 10.73 2.58 -36.10
CA ARG A 32 9.32 2.55 -35.70
C ARG A 32 9.09 1.82 -34.38
N GLN A 33 9.82 0.73 -34.14
CA GLN A 33 9.74 0.02 -32.85
C GLN A 33 10.27 0.87 -31.71
N GLU A 34 11.34 1.63 -31.95
CA GLU A 34 11.93 2.57 -31.00
C GLU A 34 10.95 3.70 -30.64
N ILE A 35 10.38 4.37 -31.66
CA ILE A 35 9.36 5.43 -31.49
C ILE A 35 8.20 4.91 -30.63
N ARG A 36 7.64 3.75 -30.99
CA ARG A 36 6.52 3.15 -30.23
C ARG A 36 6.90 2.76 -28.80
N LYS A 37 8.16 2.40 -28.56
CA LYS A 37 8.63 2.08 -27.21
C LYS A 37 8.70 3.35 -26.37
N ALA A 38 9.28 4.43 -26.92
CA ALA A 38 9.33 5.74 -26.27
C ALA A 38 7.93 6.29 -25.97
N GLU A 39 6.98 6.19 -26.92
CA GLU A 39 5.58 6.58 -26.71
C GLU A 39 4.95 5.83 -25.54
N ARG A 40 5.11 4.50 -25.47
CA ARG A 40 4.55 3.70 -24.37
C ARG A 40 5.18 4.06 -23.03
N GLU A 41 6.48 4.35 -23.00
CA GLU A 41 7.19 4.73 -21.78
C GLU A 41 6.71 6.10 -21.27
N GLN A 42 6.53 7.07 -22.17
CA GLN A 42 5.99 8.38 -21.83
C GLN A 42 4.54 8.29 -21.33
N ILE A 43 3.66 7.61 -22.07
CA ILE A 43 2.26 7.41 -21.67
C ILE A 43 2.18 6.69 -20.32
N ALA A 44 3.00 5.66 -20.11
CA ALA A 44 3.03 4.94 -18.84
C ALA A 44 3.53 5.83 -17.69
N TYR A 45 4.47 6.74 -17.94
CA TYR A 45 4.95 7.70 -16.95
C TYR A 45 3.86 8.71 -16.59
N GLU A 46 3.23 9.33 -17.58
CA GLU A 46 2.13 10.28 -17.41
C GLU A 46 0.96 9.62 -16.65
N MET A 47 0.56 8.42 -17.07
CA MET A 47 -0.47 7.65 -16.37
C MET A 47 -0.09 7.33 -14.92
N ARG A 48 1.19 7.00 -14.63
CA ARG A 48 1.64 6.78 -13.24
C ARG A 48 1.56 8.07 -12.42
N GLN A 49 1.89 9.22 -12.99
CA GLN A 49 1.77 10.52 -12.31
C GLN A 49 0.30 10.85 -12.03
N GLU A 50 -0.58 10.74 -13.02
CA GLU A 50 -2.01 10.99 -12.86
C GLU A 50 -2.67 10.01 -11.88
N MET A 51 -2.34 8.72 -11.96
CA MET A 51 -2.83 7.72 -11.00
C MET A 51 -2.35 8.04 -9.58
N THR A 52 -1.07 8.38 -9.41
CA THR A 52 -0.54 8.77 -8.08
C THR A 52 -1.28 9.98 -7.54
N GLN A 53 -1.46 11.01 -8.36
CA GLN A 53 -2.19 12.22 -7.98
C GLN A 53 -3.64 11.91 -7.60
N THR A 54 -4.32 11.07 -8.37
CA THR A 54 -5.72 10.67 -8.13
C THR A 54 -5.85 9.82 -6.86
N VAL A 55 -4.96 8.86 -6.65
CA VAL A 55 -4.94 8.02 -5.45
C VAL A 55 -4.66 8.88 -4.21
N THR A 56 -3.70 9.80 -4.27
CA THR A 56 -3.42 10.71 -3.16
C THR A 56 -4.61 11.61 -2.84
N GLN A 57 -5.29 12.17 -3.84
CA GLN A 57 -6.50 12.98 -3.62
C GLN A 57 -7.62 12.16 -2.99
N ASN A 58 -7.87 10.94 -3.50
CA ASN A 58 -8.88 10.04 -2.94
C ASN A 58 -8.56 9.66 -1.49
N GLN A 59 -7.30 9.32 -1.19
CA GLN A 59 -6.87 9.01 0.18
C GLN A 59 -7.06 10.21 1.12
N GLN A 60 -6.72 11.42 0.67
CA GLN A 60 -6.94 12.64 1.46
C GLN A 60 -8.42 12.91 1.70
N ALA A 61 -9.27 12.75 0.69
CA ALA A 61 -10.72 12.91 0.82
C ALA A 61 -11.32 11.88 1.79
N THR A 62 -10.94 10.60 1.68
CA THR A 62 -11.38 9.55 2.61
C THR A 62 -10.89 9.85 4.03
N ALA A 63 -9.63 10.22 4.21
CA ALA A 63 -9.08 10.53 5.54
C ALA A 63 -9.77 11.75 6.17
N LEU A 64 -10.09 12.79 5.38
CA LEU A 64 -10.87 13.93 5.85
C LEU A 64 -12.27 13.51 6.28
N GLN A 65 -12.96 12.71 5.47
CA GLN A 65 -14.29 12.21 5.81
C GLN A 65 -14.28 11.40 7.11
N THR A 66 -13.30 10.50 7.29
CA THR A 66 -13.15 9.75 8.54
C THR A 66 -12.91 10.68 9.74
N ALA A 67 -12.02 11.66 9.61
CA ALA A 67 -11.75 12.62 10.68
C ALA A 67 -12.97 13.48 11.03
N ALA A 68 -13.77 13.88 10.03
CA ALA A 68 -15.04 14.59 10.24
C ALA A 68 -16.05 13.71 11.01
N SER A 69 -16.24 12.45 10.60
CA SER A 69 -17.15 11.54 11.31
C SER A 69 -16.68 11.22 12.74
N GLU A 70 -15.37 11.12 12.99
CA GLU A 70 -14.82 10.98 14.34
C GLU A 70 -15.08 12.23 15.21
N LEU A 71 -15.01 13.41 14.62
CA LEU A 71 -15.30 14.67 15.29
C LEU A 71 -16.79 14.78 15.66
N GLU A 72 -17.69 14.49 14.71
CA GLU A 72 -19.15 14.45 14.93
C GLU A 72 -19.52 13.45 16.03
N ALA A 73 -18.92 12.26 16.03
CA ALA A 73 -19.15 11.24 17.05
C ALA A 73 -18.66 11.66 18.45
N SER A 74 -17.57 12.41 18.51
CA SER A 74 -16.98 12.87 19.78
C SER A 74 -17.69 14.12 20.34
N PHE A 75 -18.25 14.94 19.45
CA PHE A 75 -18.86 16.23 19.77
C PHE A 75 -20.16 16.41 18.97
N PRO A 76 -21.32 16.06 19.56
CA PRO A 76 -22.63 16.15 18.88
C PRO A 76 -22.98 17.54 18.35
N VAL A 77 -22.35 18.59 18.87
CA VAL A 77 -22.51 19.97 18.40
C VAL A 77 -22.13 20.17 16.92
N PHE A 78 -21.28 19.30 16.36
CA PHE A 78 -20.90 19.34 14.95
C PHE A 78 -21.73 18.40 14.05
N ASP A 79 -22.52 17.48 14.62
CA ASP A 79 -23.37 16.56 13.86
C ASP A 79 -24.70 17.22 13.48
N GLN A 80 -24.96 17.37 12.17
CA GLN A 80 -26.19 17.97 11.65
C GLN A 80 -27.48 17.24 12.05
N ASN A 81 -27.37 15.97 12.46
CA ASN A 81 -28.51 15.14 12.88
C ASN A 81 -28.75 15.19 14.40
N ALA A 82 -27.82 15.75 15.17
CA ALA A 82 -27.95 15.89 16.61
C ALA A 82 -28.82 17.08 17.00
N ALA A 83 -29.43 17.01 18.18
CA ALA A 83 -30.26 18.10 18.70
C ALA A 83 -29.40 19.31 19.14
N GLU A 84 -28.15 19.05 19.51
CA GLU A 84 -27.16 20.03 19.96
C GLU A 84 -26.42 20.71 18.81
N TYR A 85 -26.76 20.40 17.55
CA TYR A 85 -26.09 20.93 16.37
C TYR A 85 -26.02 22.46 16.37
N ASN A 86 -24.81 22.99 16.15
CA ASN A 86 -24.60 24.41 15.95
C ASN A 86 -23.95 24.68 14.58
N ALA A 87 -24.74 25.24 13.67
CA ALA A 87 -24.29 25.62 12.33
C ALA A 87 -23.18 26.68 12.35
N GLU A 88 -23.18 27.59 13.32
CA GLU A 88 -22.17 28.65 13.45
C GLU A 88 -20.80 28.07 13.79
N TYR A 89 -20.76 27.11 14.72
CA TYR A 89 -19.50 26.43 15.08
C TYR A 89 -18.97 25.57 13.94
N THR A 90 -19.85 24.87 13.22
CA THR A 90 -19.45 24.10 12.03
C THR A 90 -18.90 25.01 10.94
N GLN A 91 -19.51 26.17 10.71
CA GLN A 91 -19.01 27.15 9.74
C GLN A 91 -17.65 27.73 10.16
N GLU A 92 -17.46 28.04 11.45
CA GLU A 92 -16.19 28.51 11.97
C GLU A 92 -15.07 27.47 11.77
N VAL A 93 -15.36 26.18 11.99
CA VAL A 93 -14.41 25.09 11.71
C VAL A 93 -14.06 25.02 10.22
N ILE A 94 -15.04 25.19 9.33
CA ILE A 94 -14.82 25.18 7.87
C ILE A 94 -13.93 26.35 7.46
N ASP A 95 -14.23 27.56 7.92
CA ASP A 95 -13.48 28.77 7.56
C ASP A 95 -12.03 28.69 8.07
N LEU A 96 -11.83 28.20 9.31
CA LEU A 96 -10.51 28.00 9.88
C LEU A 96 -9.74 26.87 9.20
N ARG A 97 -10.41 25.77 8.83
CA ARG A 97 -9.79 24.68 8.06
C ARG A 97 -9.28 25.24 6.73
N ASP A 98 -10.11 26.00 6.03
CA ASP A 98 -9.74 26.56 4.73
C ASP A 98 -8.59 27.55 4.87
N ALA A 99 -8.59 28.38 5.93
CA ALA A 99 -7.46 29.24 6.27
C ALA A 99 -6.16 28.43 6.50
N PHE A 100 -6.20 27.34 7.27
CA PHE A 100 -5.03 26.49 7.50
C PHE A 100 -4.56 25.78 6.22
N ILE A 101 -5.47 25.39 5.33
CA ILE A 101 -5.12 24.84 4.01
C ILE A 101 -4.40 25.90 3.17
N THR A 102 -4.87 27.15 3.15
CA THR A 102 -4.16 28.23 2.43
C THR A 102 -2.76 28.52 3.00
N GLN A 103 -2.55 28.26 4.29
CA GLN A 103 -1.24 28.36 4.94
C GLN A 103 -0.30 27.17 4.64
N GLY A 104 -0.79 26.15 3.93
CA GLY A 104 -0.03 24.97 3.53
C GLY A 104 -0.16 23.76 4.46
N HIS A 105 -1.09 23.78 5.43
CA HIS A 105 -1.38 22.58 6.22
C HIS A 105 -2.16 21.54 5.42
N GLY A 106 -1.94 20.27 5.70
CA GLY A 106 -2.70 19.18 5.10
C GLY A 106 -4.18 19.22 5.54
N PRO A 107 -5.15 18.77 4.71
CA PRO A 107 -6.58 18.92 5.00
C PRO A 107 -7.03 18.31 6.34
N VAL A 108 -6.49 17.15 6.71
CA VAL A 108 -6.81 16.47 7.99
C VAL A 108 -6.20 17.20 9.19
N GLU A 109 -4.97 17.71 9.05
CA GLU A 109 -4.30 18.50 10.09
C GLU A 109 -5.03 19.83 10.31
N ALA A 110 -5.43 20.48 9.21
CA ALA A 110 -6.22 21.71 9.22
C ALA A 110 -7.56 21.52 9.94
N LEU A 111 -8.29 20.44 9.63
CA LEU A 111 -9.56 20.11 10.29
C LEU A 111 -9.36 19.89 11.79
N GLY A 112 -8.35 19.12 12.20
CA GLY A 112 -8.05 18.89 13.62
C GLY A 112 -7.68 20.17 14.37
N LYS A 113 -6.90 21.07 13.76
CA LYS A 113 -6.55 22.38 14.35
C LYS A 113 -7.77 23.30 14.47
N ALA A 114 -8.57 23.39 13.42
CA ALA A 114 -9.77 24.20 13.38
C ALA A 114 -10.78 23.73 14.43
N ALA A 115 -11.08 22.43 14.47
CA ALA A 115 -11.98 21.84 15.46
C ALA A 115 -11.51 22.11 16.90
N ASN A 116 -10.23 21.88 17.19
CA ASN A 116 -9.67 22.17 18.52
C ASN A 116 -9.76 23.65 18.90
N PHE A 117 -9.62 24.56 17.94
CA PHE A 117 -9.77 25.99 18.20
C PHE A 117 -11.20 26.33 18.59
N VAL A 118 -12.19 25.86 17.83
CA VAL A 118 -13.62 26.11 18.08
C VAL A 118 -14.10 25.46 19.38
N ILE A 119 -13.64 24.24 19.67
CA ILE A 119 -13.94 23.54 20.95
C ILE A 119 -13.42 24.34 22.14
N LYS A 120 -12.19 24.87 22.02
CA LYS A 120 -11.54 25.63 23.10
C LYS A 120 -12.08 27.05 23.24
N SER A 121 -12.40 27.72 22.14
CA SER A 121 -12.93 29.10 22.16
C SER A 121 -14.34 29.17 22.75
N ASN A 122 -15.15 28.14 22.51
CA ASN A 122 -16.54 28.07 22.97
C ASN A 122 -16.71 27.32 24.31
N ASP A 123 -15.61 26.98 24.99
CA ASP A 123 -15.58 26.24 26.26
C ASP A 123 -16.47 24.99 26.28
N LEU A 124 -16.57 24.31 25.13
CA LEU A 124 -17.38 23.11 24.92
C LEU A 124 -16.87 21.90 25.74
N VAL A 125 -15.75 22.08 26.45
CA VAL A 125 -15.16 21.13 27.41
C VAL A 125 -15.93 21.13 28.75
N GLY A 126 -16.87 22.08 28.96
CA GLY A 126 -17.63 22.22 30.21
C GLY A 126 -18.94 21.43 30.35
N THR A 127 -19.43 20.72 29.32
CA THR A 127 -20.74 20.02 29.36
C THR A 127 -20.67 18.50 29.16
N VAL A 128 -19.47 17.93 29.17
CA VAL A 128 -19.26 16.49 29.28
C VAL A 128 -18.31 16.28 30.43
N GLY A 129 -18.75 15.52 31.45
CA GLY A 129 -17.95 15.16 32.60
C GLY A 129 -16.55 14.68 32.19
N GLU A 130 -15.60 14.87 33.10
CA GLU A 130 -14.14 14.72 32.98
C GLU A 130 -13.59 13.40 32.40
N GLU A 131 -14.35 12.57 31.69
CA GLU A 131 -13.93 11.29 31.12
C GLU A 131 -14.08 11.18 29.59
N GLY A 132 -14.42 12.26 28.87
CA GLY A 132 -14.71 12.20 27.42
C GLY A 132 -13.61 12.64 26.45
N SER A 133 -12.58 13.37 26.86
CA SER A 133 -11.58 13.92 25.91
C SER A 133 -10.43 12.95 25.65
N THR A 134 -10.68 11.95 24.80
CA THR A 134 -9.60 11.11 24.25
C THR A 134 -8.85 11.77 23.08
N LEU A 135 -9.30 12.94 22.61
CA LEU A 135 -8.58 13.71 21.59
C LEU A 135 -7.49 14.63 22.17
N ALA A 136 -7.61 15.09 23.42
CA ALA A 136 -6.60 15.94 24.06
C ALA A 136 -5.51 15.16 24.82
N SER A 137 -5.75 13.90 25.19
CA SER A 137 -4.76 13.05 25.89
C SER A 137 -3.91 12.18 24.96
N LYS A 138 -4.19 12.12 23.66
CA LYS A 138 -3.14 11.78 22.69
C LYS A 138 -2.32 13.03 22.44
N LYS A 139 -1.41 13.31 23.39
CA LYS A 139 -0.09 13.85 23.06
C LYS A 139 0.28 13.24 21.71
N ALA A 140 0.37 14.06 20.66
CA ALA A 140 0.81 13.60 19.35
C ALA A 140 1.94 12.60 19.60
N PRO A 141 1.81 11.31 19.21
CA PRO A 141 2.98 10.45 19.25
C PRO A 141 3.97 11.22 18.40
N THR A 142 5.07 11.65 19.02
CA THR A 142 6.20 12.23 18.32
C THR A 142 6.46 11.27 17.16
N SER A 143 5.97 11.62 15.97
CA SER A 143 5.83 10.69 14.85
C SER A 143 7.21 10.25 14.36
N GLN A 144 8.23 11.02 14.72
CA GLN A 144 9.63 10.64 14.58
C GLN A 144 10.02 9.42 15.42
N ASP A 145 9.47 9.24 16.62
CA ASP A 145 9.89 8.18 17.55
C ASP A 145 9.22 6.83 17.23
N GLU A 146 7.96 6.81 16.79
CA GLU A 146 7.34 5.57 16.31
C GLU A 146 7.87 5.13 14.95
N VAL A 147 8.12 6.07 14.03
CA VAL A 147 8.73 5.76 12.74
C VAL A 147 10.18 5.32 12.92
N ALA A 148 10.93 5.93 13.85
CA ALA A 148 12.27 5.49 14.21
C ALA A 148 12.28 4.09 14.84
N LYS A 149 11.34 3.78 15.75
CA LYS A 149 11.18 2.45 16.33
C LYS A 149 10.83 1.41 15.27
N LYS A 150 9.90 1.71 14.36
CA LYS A 150 9.54 0.82 13.24
C LYS A 150 10.70 0.62 12.27
N ARG A 151 11.47 1.66 11.93
CA ARG A 151 12.68 1.55 11.10
C ARG A 151 13.78 0.73 11.80
N ALA A 152 13.96 0.91 13.11
CA ALA A 152 14.91 0.13 13.90
C ALA A 152 14.50 -1.36 13.93
N GLU A 153 13.23 -1.67 14.14
CA GLU A 153 12.71 -3.04 14.10
C GLU A 153 12.86 -3.69 12.73
N VAL A 154 12.54 -2.97 11.65
CA VAL A 154 12.71 -3.46 10.28
C VAL A 154 14.19 -3.73 9.99
N SER A 155 15.09 -2.80 10.36
CA SER A 155 16.54 -2.99 10.19
C SER A 155 17.08 -4.19 10.99
N LYS A 156 16.52 -4.45 12.17
CA LYS A 156 16.88 -5.60 13.02
C LYS A 156 16.42 -6.91 12.39
N LYS A 157 15.22 -6.95 11.80
CA LYS A 157 14.69 -8.11 11.08
C LYS A 157 15.45 -8.40 9.79
N LEU A 158 15.84 -7.36 9.05
CA LEU A 158 16.66 -7.49 7.84
C LEU A 158 18.05 -8.06 8.14
N LYS A 159 18.74 -7.52 9.15
CA LYS A 159 20.03 -8.06 9.61
C LYS A 159 19.92 -9.49 10.13
N ALA A 160 18.80 -9.84 10.79
CA ALA A 160 18.56 -11.20 11.24
C ALA A 160 18.34 -12.16 10.05
N ALA A 161 17.64 -11.72 9.00
CA ALA A 161 17.46 -12.50 7.78
C ALA A 161 18.76 -12.66 6.98
N GLU A 162 19.61 -11.63 6.92
CA GLU A 162 20.93 -11.71 6.27
C GLU A 162 21.93 -12.57 7.08
N ALA A 163 21.78 -12.63 8.40
CA ALA A 163 22.59 -13.47 9.28
C ALA A 163 22.06 -14.90 9.42
N GLN A 164 20.86 -15.19 8.91
CA GLN A 164 20.43 -16.56 8.77
C GLN A 164 21.33 -17.23 7.72
N PRO A 165 21.97 -18.37 8.07
CA PRO A 165 22.69 -19.13 7.05
C PRO A 165 21.70 -19.47 5.92
N PRO A 166 22.15 -19.44 4.65
CA PRO A 166 21.30 -19.85 3.54
C PRO A 166 20.69 -21.21 3.88
N GLU A 167 19.37 -21.32 3.72
CA GLU A 167 18.65 -22.58 3.91
C GLU A 167 19.41 -23.64 3.12
N LEU A 168 20.14 -24.51 3.85
CA LEU A 168 20.66 -25.72 3.27
C LEU A 168 19.44 -26.43 2.68
N PRO A 169 19.50 -26.92 1.43
CA PRO A 169 18.42 -27.73 0.90
C PRO A 169 18.22 -28.87 1.89
N GLY A 170 17.17 -28.77 2.70
CA GLY A 170 16.85 -29.79 3.67
C GLY A 170 16.55 -31.03 2.86
N GLU A 171 17.35 -32.08 3.04
CA GLU A 171 17.10 -33.39 2.41
C GLU A 171 15.65 -33.77 2.73
N SER A 172 14.82 -33.63 1.71
CA SER A 172 13.46 -34.09 1.78
C SER A 172 13.49 -35.62 1.84
N SER A 173 12.45 -36.28 2.36
CA SER A 173 12.40 -37.75 2.35
C SER A 173 12.56 -38.36 0.95
N ALA A 174 12.39 -37.57 -0.12
CA ALA A 174 12.66 -37.98 -1.50
C ALA A 174 14.17 -38.14 -1.79
N ASP A 175 15.06 -37.40 -1.13
CA ASP A 175 16.51 -37.46 -1.32
C ASP A 175 17.14 -38.65 -0.59
N ARG A 176 16.48 -39.18 0.46
CA ARG A 176 16.93 -40.37 1.21
C ARG A 176 16.70 -41.70 0.48
N GLY A 177 16.28 -41.66 -0.80
CA GLY A 177 16.12 -42.86 -1.61
C GLY A 177 14.98 -43.79 -1.18
N GLU A 178 14.13 -43.38 -0.23
CA GLU A 178 12.86 -44.06 0.03
C GLU A 178 11.89 -43.74 -1.12
N LYS A 179 12.01 -44.52 -2.20
CA LYS A 179 10.98 -44.56 -3.23
C LYS A 179 9.66 -44.91 -2.54
N ALA A 180 8.74 -43.96 -2.51
CA ALA A 180 7.36 -44.23 -2.15
C ALA A 180 6.86 -45.33 -3.10
N LEU A 181 6.70 -46.54 -2.57
CA LEU A 181 6.24 -47.69 -3.35
C LEU A 181 4.81 -47.39 -3.80
N ASP A 182 4.59 -47.32 -5.12
CA ASP A 182 3.27 -47.00 -5.67
C ASP A 182 2.35 -48.22 -5.61
N ILE A 183 1.75 -48.38 -4.43
CA ILE A 183 0.73 -49.38 -4.09
C ILE A 183 -0.49 -49.37 -5.03
N SER A 184 -0.75 -48.29 -5.77
CA SER A 184 -1.91 -48.21 -6.66
C SER A 184 -1.72 -48.94 -7.99
N THR A 185 -0.49 -49.32 -8.32
CA THR A 185 -0.13 -49.95 -9.59
C THR A 185 0.33 -51.41 -9.46
N MET A 186 0.45 -51.93 -8.23
CA MET A 186 0.93 -53.30 -8.01
C MET A 186 -0.21 -54.32 -7.97
N SER A 187 0.07 -55.53 -8.42
CA SER A 187 -0.91 -56.63 -8.37
C SER A 187 -1.11 -57.13 -6.94
N GLU A 188 -2.26 -57.75 -6.67
CA GLU A 188 -2.59 -58.20 -5.32
C GLU A 188 -1.69 -59.35 -4.82
N GLU A 189 -1.08 -60.09 -5.75
CA GLU A 189 -0.07 -61.10 -5.44
C GLU A 189 1.26 -60.46 -5.01
N GLU A 190 1.67 -59.38 -5.68
CA GLU A 190 2.88 -58.61 -5.32
C GLU A 190 2.70 -57.87 -3.99
N PHE A 191 1.50 -57.37 -3.71
CA PHE A 191 1.19 -56.75 -2.41
C PHE A 191 1.28 -57.75 -1.26
N LYS A 192 0.80 -58.99 -1.44
CA LYS A 192 0.86 -60.06 -0.43
C LYS A 192 2.27 -60.61 -0.22
N ALA A 193 3.14 -60.49 -1.22
CA ALA A 193 4.54 -60.88 -1.11
C ALA A 193 5.41 -59.86 -0.36
N LEU A 194 4.88 -58.70 0.03
CA LEU A 194 5.64 -57.68 0.76
C LEU A 194 6.04 -58.15 2.17
N PRO A 195 7.25 -57.77 2.64
CA PRO A 195 7.70 -58.08 4.00
C PRO A 195 6.70 -57.56 5.06
N PRO A 196 6.52 -58.30 6.17
CA PRO A 196 5.54 -57.94 7.21
C PRO A 196 5.81 -56.56 7.83
N ASP A 197 7.07 -56.13 7.91
CA ASP A 197 7.45 -54.82 8.45
C ASP A 197 7.05 -53.67 7.50
N THR A 198 7.13 -53.89 6.19
CA THR A 198 6.66 -52.92 5.19
C THR A 198 5.13 -52.80 5.23
N LEU A 199 4.41 -53.91 5.43
CA LEU A 199 2.95 -53.92 5.58
C LEU A 199 2.46 -53.23 6.86
N LYS A 200 3.22 -53.29 7.95
CA LYS A 200 2.89 -52.56 9.20
C LYS A 200 3.04 -51.05 8.99
N ARG A 201 4.14 -50.62 8.36
CA ARG A 201 4.38 -49.21 8.01
C ARG A 201 3.32 -48.67 7.06
N LEU A 202 2.93 -49.44 6.04
CA LEU A 202 1.87 -49.06 5.08
C LEU A 202 0.48 -48.96 5.72
N ARG A 203 0.20 -49.76 6.76
CA ARG A 203 -1.06 -49.69 7.52
C ARG A 203 -1.07 -48.60 8.59
N GLY A 204 0.06 -47.93 8.82
CA GLY A 204 0.20 -46.92 9.87
C GLY A 204 0.35 -47.51 11.27
N ASP A 205 0.67 -48.80 11.40
CA ASP A 205 1.00 -49.46 12.66
C ASP A 205 2.42 -49.04 13.09
N ILE A 206 2.57 -47.79 13.53
CA ILE A 206 3.81 -47.23 14.09
C ILE A 206 3.56 -46.98 15.59
N ILE A 207 4.37 -47.61 16.45
CA ILE A 207 4.53 -47.23 17.86
C ILE A 207 5.68 -46.21 17.93
#